data_AF-X8J1Q8-F1
#
_entry.id   AF-X8J1Q8-F1
#
_cell.length_a   1.000
_cell.length_b   1.000
_cell.length_c   1.000
_cell.angle_alpha   90.00
_cell.angle_beta   90.00
_cell.angle_gamma   90.00
#
_symmetry.space_group_name_H-M   'P 1'
#
loop_
_entity.id
_entity.type
_entity.pdbx_description
1 polymer ?
#
loop_
_entity_poly.entity_id
_entity_poly.type
_entity_poly.pdbx_seq_one_letter_code
_entity_poly.pdbx_strand_id
1 'polypeptide(L)'
;MPLVLLNPAQHGVLTDRFPCQRWESRTSFSTNNSPIIYCITGATDATAAMKWSTSALGGAVSTVIMMCATLAKFTFIAMTWNNTSHLSRCLIFLPHRPRSYYGIVQFFIAVIATLLFSIIPSGRMFGDRVAGKSRKYLASQTFTASYPSMSRNQRIGSIVLWLLVFGCKSVESHYYLVLPFTNTITVMAHMKIQGCNDRLFGTGLCSNHAAFTLAIMDLVLFFLGTYLWYVVWSAVFSTARSFVLGLSIWTPWKDIFTRLPKRIYAKILATGDMEVKYKPKVLVSQVWNAVIISMYREHLLSIDHVQKLLYHQVQSDTDGRRTLRAPPFFINQGDKQQGEFFPPGSEAARRISFFAQSLTTTIPEPLPVDTMPTFTVLMPHYSEKILLSLREIIREEDQNTRVTLLEYLKQLCPIEWENFVKDTKIPAEESATFNGVNSFGNGSYEKGEGNKTDDLPFYAVGFKSSSPEFTLRTRIWASLRAQTLYRTVSEYTDRLANDWPIDIPG
;
A
#
# COMPACT_ATOMS: atom_id res chain seq x y z
N MET A 1 -6.55 3.40 -11.19
CA MET A 1 -5.58 2.31 -10.90
C MET A 1 -5.59 2.00 -9.41
N PRO A 2 -6.27 0.93 -8.95
CA PRO A 2 -6.10 0.43 -7.59
C PRO A 2 -5.57 -1.01 -7.64
N LEU A 3 -4.25 -1.16 -7.68
CA LEU A 3 -3.57 -2.47 -7.63
C LEU A 3 -2.87 -2.71 -6.27
N VAL A 4 -3.20 -1.91 -5.25
CA VAL A 4 -2.49 -1.87 -3.94
C VAL A 4 -3.40 -2.29 -2.77
N LEU A 5 -4.41 -3.13 -2.99
CA LEU A 5 -5.28 -3.66 -1.91
C LEU A 5 -4.94 -5.12 -1.55
N LEU A 6 -3.66 -5.47 -1.58
CA LEU A 6 -3.14 -6.62 -0.84
C LEU A 6 -2.30 -6.08 0.30
N ASN A 7 -2.80 -6.26 1.52
CA ASN A 7 -2.06 -5.96 2.74
C ASN A 7 -0.71 -6.71 2.68
N PRO A 8 0.43 -6.02 2.52
CA PRO A 8 1.74 -6.68 2.36
C PRO A 8 2.11 -7.51 3.59
N ALA A 9 1.53 -7.21 4.76
CA ALA A 9 1.72 -7.96 6.00
C ALA A 9 1.11 -9.38 5.97
N GLN A 10 0.09 -9.64 5.14
CA GLN A 10 -0.50 -10.99 5.03
C GLN A 10 0.27 -11.89 4.05
N HIS A 11 1.01 -11.33 3.10
CA HIS A 11 1.78 -12.09 2.12
C HIS A 11 3.19 -12.45 2.59
N GLY A 12 3.77 -11.66 3.50
CA GLY A 12 5.13 -11.85 4.03
C GLY A 12 5.38 -13.24 4.63
N VAL A 13 4.33 -13.89 5.15
CA VAL A 13 4.47 -15.19 5.81
C VAL A 13 4.81 -16.29 4.80
N LEU A 14 4.27 -16.28 3.58
CA LEU A 14 4.55 -17.32 2.58
C LEU A 14 5.68 -16.95 1.62
N THR A 15 5.88 -15.66 1.31
CA THR A 15 6.99 -15.23 0.44
C THR A 15 8.38 -15.55 1.01
N ASP A 16 8.55 -15.51 2.34
CA ASP A 16 9.80 -15.90 3.01
C ASP A 16 10.01 -17.43 3.08
N ARG A 17 8.98 -18.24 2.79
CA ARG A 17 8.98 -19.70 3.03
C ARG A 17 9.13 -20.56 1.77
N PHE A 18 9.09 -19.96 0.59
CA PHE A 18 9.26 -20.67 -0.68
C PHE A 18 10.61 -20.56 -1.42
N PRO A 19 11.67 -19.87 -0.94
CA PRO A 19 12.96 -19.92 -1.63
C PRO A 19 13.59 -21.32 -1.54
N CYS A 20 13.13 -22.18 -0.64
CA CYS A 20 13.66 -23.54 -0.45
C CYS A 20 13.20 -24.53 -1.54
N GLN A 21 11.90 -24.57 -1.87
CA GLN A 21 11.35 -25.45 -2.92
C GLN A 21 11.81 -25.08 -4.34
N ARG A 22 12.21 -23.81 -4.51
CA ARG A 22 12.79 -23.24 -5.73
C ARG A 22 14.04 -23.97 -6.22
N TRP A 23 14.92 -24.38 -5.31
CA TRP A 23 16.24 -24.90 -5.68
C TRP A 23 16.20 -26.39 -5.99
N GLU A 24 15.40 -27.15 -5.26
CA GLU A 24 15.31 -28.61 -5.41
C GLU A 24 14.59 -29.06 -6.68
N SER A 25 13.50 -28.37 -7.06
CA SER A 25 12.81 -28.59 -8.33
C SER A 25 13.70 -28.28 -9.53
N ARG A 26 14.55 -27.26 -9.42
CA ARG A 26 15.51 -26.86 -10.46
C ARG A 26 16.69 -27.82 -10.59
N THR A 27 17.33 -28.21 -9.48
CA THR A 27 18.48 -29.14 -9.51
C THR A 27 18.05 -30.51 -10.02
N SER A 28 16.90 -31.02 -9.58
CA SER A 28 16.39 -32.32 -10.02
C SER A 28 16.09 -32.36 -11.53
N PHE A 29 15.62 -31.24 -12.09
CA PHE A 29 15.22 -31.16 -13.49
C PHE A 29 16.39 -30.83 -14.44
N SER A 30 17.35 -30.03 -13.99
CA SER A 30 18.62 -29.76 -14.70
C SER A 30 19.46 -31.03 -14.82
N THR A 31 19.56 -31.80 -13.74
CA THR A 31 20.35 -33.04 -13.69
C THR A 31 19.86 -34.13 -14.67
N ASN A 32 18.56 -34.22 -14.92
CA ASN A 32 18.01 -35.23 -15.83
C ASN A 32 18.23 -34.89 -17.32
N ASN A 33 18.35 -33.61 -17.66
CA ASN A 33 18.44 -33.15 -19.06
C ASN A 33 19.86 -32.76 -19.50
N SER A 34 20.81 -32.54 -18.58
CA SER A 34 22.22 -32.28 -18.90
C SER A 34 23.17 -33.15 -18.06
N PRO A 35 23.22 -34.48 -18.30
CA PRO A 35 24.04 -35.41 -17.51
C PRO A 35 25.55 -35.13 -17.63
N ILE A 36 25.99 -34.54 -18.74
CA ILE A 36 27.39 -34.27 -19.09
C ILE A 36 28.07 -33.34 -18.07
N ILE A 37 27.33 -32.42 -17.45
CA ILE A 37 27.84 -31.46 -16.46
C ILE A 37 28.38 -32.16 -15.20
N TYR A 38 27.88 -33.36 -14.91
CA TYR A 38 28.15 -34.10 -13.67
C TYR A 38 28.98 -35.36 -13.89
N CYS A 39 29.41 -35.60 -15.12
CA CYS A 39 30.28 -36.71 -15.50
C CYS A 39 31.72 -36.47 -15.03
N ILE A 40 32.41 -37.54 -14.66
CA ILE A 40 33.87 -37.55 -14.50
C ILE A 40 34.48 -37.23 -15.87
N THR A 41 35.54 -36.41 -15.90
CA THR A 41 36.26 -36.05 -17.13
C THR A 41 36.58 -37.31 -17.96
N GLY A 42 35.93 -37.46 -19.11
CA GLY A 42 36.09 -38.61 -20.01
C GLY A 42 34.91 -39.60 -20.08
N ALA A 43 33.86 -39.43 -19.27
CA ALA A 43 32.65 -40.26 -19.33
C ALA A 43 31.50 -39.54 -20.06
N THR A 44 30.76 -40.26 -20.90
CA THR A 44 29.62 -39.73 -21.67
C THR A 44 28.31 -39.64 -20.85
N ASP A 45 28.19 -40.41 -19.76
CA ASP A 45 26.99 -40.48 -18.93
C ASP A 45 27.29 -40.48 -17.42
N ALA A 46 26.44 -39.78 -16.64
CA ALA A 46 26.55 -39.69 -15.19
C ALA A 46 25.87 -40.89 -14.54
N THR A 47 26.49 -41.48 -13.50
CA THR A 47 25.90 -42.61 -12.78
C THR A 47 24.61 -42.19 -12.06
N ALA A 48 23.67 -43.13 -11.88
CA ALA A 48 22.39 -42.84 -11.21
C ALA A 48 22.60 -42.18 -9.83
N ALA A 49 23.60 -42.64 -9.06
CA ALA A 49 23.95 -42.05 -7.78
C ALA A 49 24.38 -40.57 -7.87
N MET A 50 25.11 -40.18 -8.93
CA MET A 50 25.49 -38.79 -9.18
C MET A 50 24.26 -37.94 -9.55
N LYS A 51 23.32 -38.49 -10.32
CA LYS A 51 22.06 -37.79 -10.65
C LYS A 51 21.21 -37.52 -9.40
N TRP A 52 21.07 -38.50 -8.51
CA TRP A 52 20.33 -38.30 -7.25
C TRP A 52 21.04 -37.33 -6.30
N SER A 53 22.37 -37.39 -6.21
CA SER A 53 23.14 -36.52 -5.30
C SER A 53 23.18 -35.06 -5.76
N THR A 54 23.26 -34.81 -7.07
CA THR A 54 23.21 -33.44 -7.64
C THR A 54 21.82 -32.83 -7.53
N SER A 55 20.77 -33.64 -7.66
CA SER A 55 19.39 -33.23 -7.37
C SER A 55 19.22 -32.81 -5.90
N ALA A 56 19.85 -33.54 -4.98
CA ALA A 56 19.86 -33.24 -3.53
C ALA A 56 20.64 -31.96 -3.15
N LEU A 57 21.46 -31.40 -4.05
CA LEU A 57 22.18 -30.15 -3.83
C LEU A 57 21.22 -28.96 -3.62
N GLY A 58 20.01 -29.02 -4.19
CA GLY A 58 18.98 -27.99 -3.98
C GLY A 58 18.53 -27.88 -2.52
N GLY A 59 18.44 -29.01 -1.80
CA GLY A 59 18.18 -29.03 -0.36
C GLY A 59 19.34 -28.45 0.48
N ALA A 60 20.58 -28.62 0.01
CA ALA A 60 21.76 -28.00 0.64
C ALA A 60 21.75 -26.46 0.47
N VAL A 61 21.39 -25.96 -0.70
CA VAL A 61 21.25 -24.52 -0.94
C VAL A 61 20.11 -23.94 -0.09
N SER A 62 18.98 -24.65 0.01
CA SER A 62 17.85 -24.31 0.87
C SER A 62 18.24 -24.18 2.35
N THR A 63 19.00 -25.12 2.89
CA THR A 63 19.50 -25.08 4.28
C THR A 63 20.46 -23.92 4.52
N VAL A 64 21.34 -23.61 3.56
CA VAL A 64 22.25 -22.44 3.63
C VAL A 64 21.46 -21.12 3.63
N ILE A 65 20.46 -20.97 2.77
CA ILE A 65 19.60 -19.77 2.76
C ILE A 65 18.88 -19.60 4.10
N MET A 66 18.35 -20.68 4.66
CA MET A 66 17.70 -20.65 5.98
C MET A 66 18.70 -20.26 7.07
N MET A 67 19.94 -20.76 7.00
CA MET A 67 21.02 -20.39 7.91
C MET A 67 21.33 -18.89 7.84
N CYS A 68 21.51 -18.34 6.64
CA CYS A 68 21.70 -16.90 6.44
C CYS A 68 20.52 -16.07 6.96
N ALA A 69 19.29 -16.52 6.75
CA ALA A 69 18.09 -15.85 7.28
C ALA A 69 18.06 -15.88 8.82
N THR A 70 18.47 -16.98 9.46
CA THR A 70 18.57 -17.04 10.93
C THR A 70 19.67 -16.15 11.48
N LEU A 71 20.82 -16.03 10.79
CA LEU A 71 21.89 -15.11 11.16
C LEU A 71 21.45 -13.64 11.01
N ALA A 72 20.71 -13.30 9.95
CA ALA A 72 20.12 -11.97 9.79
C ALA A 72 19.08 -11.65 10.88
N LYS A 73 18.32 -12.64 11.38
CA LYS A 73 17.43 -12.42 12.55
C LYS A 73 18.21 -12.08 13.83
N PHE A 74 19.44 -12.57 13.97
CA PHE A 74 20.30 -12.26 15.12
C PHE A 74 20.91 -10.85 15.09
N THR A 75 20.82 -10.11 13.97
CA THR A 75 21.19 -8.68 13.98
C THR A 75 20.12 -7.83 14.66
N PHE A 76 18.87 -8.28 14.67
CA PHE A 76 17.74 -7.59 15.28
C PHE A 76 17.39 -8.07 16.70
N ILE A 77 17.83 -9.27 17.10
CA ILE A 77 17.57 -9.87 18.42
C ILE A 77 18.90 -10.26 19.07
N ALA A 78 19.09 -9.92 20.35
CA ALA A 78 20.26 -10.33 21.11
C ALA A 78 20.51 -11.86 21.04
N MET A 79 21.75 -12.23 20.70
CA MET A 79 22.19 -13.63 20.60
C MET A 79 22.19 -14.25 22.01
N THR A 80 21.16 -15.04 22.33
CA THR A 80 21.09 -15.84 23.57
C THR A 80 21.23 -17.32 23.24
N TRP A 81 21.81 -18.12 24.13
CA TRP A 81 22.05 -19.56 23.93
C TRP A 81 20.81 -20.36 23.54
N ASN A 82 19.62 -19.92 23.98
CA ASN A 82 18.34 -20.54 23.60
C ASN A 82 18.00 -20.30 22.11
N ASN A 83 18.36 -19.13 21.57
CA ASN A 83 18.13 -18.76 20.16
C ASN A 83 19.16 -19.45 19.22
N THR A 84 20.38 -19.72 19.70
CA THR A 84 21.45 -20.40 18.91
C THR A 84 21.13 -21.87 18.63
N SER A 85 20.22 -22.49 19.39
CA SER A 85 19.79 -23.88 19.18
C SER A 85 19.09 -24.13 17.83
N HIS A 86 18.55 -23.07 17.20
CA HIS A 86 17.99 -23.14 15.84
C HIS A 86 19.09 -23.30 14.78
N LEU A 87 20.21 -22.59 14.96
CA LEU A 87 21.36 -22.66 14.05
C LEU A 87 22.04 -24.04 14.12
N SER A 88 22.21 -24.57 15.33
CA SER A 88 22.82 -25.90 15.53
C SER A 88 21.98 -27.04 14.95
N ARG A 89 20.65 -26.91 14.93
CA ARG A 89 19.76 -27.90 14.31
C ARG A 89 19.69 -27.79 12.80
N CYS A 90 19.79 -26.59 12.22
CA CYS A 90 19.92 -26.43 10.77
C CYS A 90 21.23 -27.02 10.22
N LEU A 91 22.32 -26.97 11.00
CA LEU A 91 23.59 -27.61 10.66
C LEU A 91 23.51 -29.14 10.56
N ILE A 92 22.57 -29.78 11.26
CA ILE A 92 22.34 -31.24 11.18
C ILE A 92 21.72 -31.64 9.82
N PHE A 93 20.93 -30.75 9.22
CA PHE A 93 20.31 -30.98 7.90
C PHE A 93 21.24 -30.67 6.73
N LEU A 94 22.44 -30.13 6.98
CA LEU A 94 23.41 -29.85 5.93
C LEU A 94 24.04 -31.18 5.45
N PRO A 95 23.83 -31.60 4.20
CA PRO A 95 24.40 -32.86 3.72
C PRO A 95 25.93 -32.80 3.75
N HIS A 96 26.56 -33.69 4.51
CA HIS A 96 28.01 -33.89 4.49
C HIS A 96 28.45 -34.54 3.17
N ARG A 97 29.67 -34.24 2.71
CA ARG A 97 30.21 -34.62 1.39
C ARG A 97 29.75 -36.02 0.94
N PRO A 98 29.23 -36.18 -0.29
CA PRO A 98 28.70 -37.45 -0.74
C PRO A 98 29.80 -38.49 -0.86
N ARG A 99 29.63 -39.64 -0.19
CA ARG A 99 30.28 -40.89 -0.59
C ARG A 99 29.33 -41.62 -1.54
N SER A 100 29.86 -42.21 -2.61
CA SER A 100 29.15 -42.64 -3.83
C SER A 100 27.96 -43.62 -3.66
N TYR A 101 27.68 -44.12 -2.46
CA TYR A 101 26.71 -45.20 -2.21
C TYR A 101 25.39 -44.75 -1.55
N TYR A 102 25.21 -43.48 -1.17
CA TYR A 102 23.99 -42.99 -0.48
C TYR A 102 23.18 -41.92 -1.20
N GLY A 103 23.33 -41.77 -2.52
CA GLY A 103 22.67 -40.68 -3.28
C GLY A 103 21.14 -40.64 -3.16
N ILE A 104 20.49 -41.81 -3.07
CA ILE A 104 19.02 -41.92 -2.93
C ILE A 104 18.55 -41.47 -1.54
N VAL A 105 19.24 -41.92 -0.48
CA VAL A 105 18.92 -41.53 0.91
C VAL A 105 19.12 -40.02 1.10
N GLN A 106 20.19 -39.47 0.53
CA GLN A 106 20.48 -38.04 0.55
C GLN A 106 19.37 -37.23 -0.16
N PHE A 107 18.85 -37.73 -1.29
CA PHE A 107 17.75 -37.09 -2.01
C PHE A 107 16.46 -37.06 -1.18
N PHE A 108 16.05 -38.18 -0.57
CA PHE A 108 14.85 -38.20 0.26
C PHE A 108 14.97 -37.30 1.50
N ILE A 109 16.15 -37.23 2.13
CA ILE A 109 16.40 -36.31 3.26
C ILE A 109 16.30 -34.85 2.81
N ALA A 110 16.86 -34.51 1.64
CA ALA A 110 16.75 -33.17 1.06
C ALA A 110 15.29 -32.77 0.81
N VAL A 111 14.50 -33.67 0.19
CA VAL A 111 13.09 -33.42 -0.11
C VAL A 111 12.28 -33.20 1.16
N ILE A 112 12.49 -34.04 2.18
CA ILE A 112 11.83 -33.91 3.47
C ILE A 112 12.22 -32.59 4.15
N ALA A 113 13.51 -32.25 4.16
CA ALA A 113 13.99 -31.01 4.75
C ALA A 113 13.40 -29.78 4.06
N THR A 114 13.39 -29.75 2.72
CA THR A 114 12.84 -28.66 1.93
C THR A 114 11.32 -28.52 2.10
N LEU A 115 10.58 -29.63 2.20
CA LEU A 115 9.15 -29.61 2.53
C LEU A 115 8.89 -29.09 3.95
N LEU A 116 9.68 -29.53 4.93
CA LEU A 116 9.58 -29.08 6.32
C LEU A 116 9.85 -27.57 6.44
N PHE A 117 10.91 -27.05 5.81
CA PHE A 117 11.24 -25.62 5.81
C PHE A 117 10.19 -24.77 5.10
N SER A 118 9.47 -25.34 4.12
CA SER A 118 8.43 -24.63 3.39
C SER A 118 7.10 -24.53 4.14
N ILE A 119 6.72 -25.59 4.88
CA ILE A 119 5.42 -25.69 5.53
C ILE A 119 5.46 -25.09 6.95
N ILE A 120 6.54 -25.32 7.70
CA ILE A 120 6.61 -24.99 9.12
C ILE A 120 7.33 -23.65 9.31
N PRO A 121 6.75 -22.66 10.01
CA PRO A 121 7.45 -21.41 10.29
C PRO A 121 8.72 -21.66 11.12
N SER A 122 9.80 -20.94 10.79
CA SER A 122 11.12 -21.13 11.43
C SER A 122 11.08 -21.01 12.96
N GLY A 123 10.15 -20.22 13.51
CA GLY A 123 9.94 -20.06 14.95
C GLY A 123 9.30 -21.27 15.65
N ARG A 124 8.61 -22.15 14.92
CA ARG A 124 7.93 -23.35 15.46
C ARG A 124 8.62 -24.67 15.11
N MET A 125 9.59 -24.67 14.20
CA MET A 125 10.22 -25.91 13.70
C MET A 125 10.90 -26.78 14.77
N PHE A 126 11.19 -26.24 15.95
CA PHE A 126 12.08 -26.89 16.91
C PHE A 126 11.67 -26.76 18.40
N GLY A 127 10.38 -26.50 18.64
CA GLY A 127 9.77 -26.47 19.97
C GLY A 127 9.19 -25.09 20.29
N ASP A 128 7.93 -25.08 20.75
CA ASP A 128 7.12 -23.88 20.98
C ASP A 128 7.48 -23.18 22.32
N ARG A 129 8.77 -22.91 22.55
CA ARG A 129 9.22 -22.18 23.76
C ARG A 129 8.82 -20.70 23.74
N VAL A 130 8.32 -20.20 22.60
CA VAL A 130 7.81 -18.83 22.40
C VAL A 130 6.33 -18.70 22.80
N ALA A 131 5.62 -19.80 23.07
CA ALA A 131 4.25 -19.78 23.58
C ALA A 131 4.15 -19.46 25.09
N GLY A 132 5.28 -19.35 25.79
CA GLY A 132 5.30 -18.99 27.21
C GLY A 132 4.98 -17.51 27.40
N LYS A 133 4.01 -17.19 28.27
CA LYS A 133 3.62 -15.81 28.68
C LYS A 133 4.74 -15.01 29.39
N SER A 134 5.98 -15.49 29.38
CA SER A 134 7.11 -14.82 30.02
C SER A 134 7.52 -13.59 29.21
N ARG A 135 7.70 -12.45 29.89
CA ARG A 135 8.12 -11.16 29.31
C ARG A 135 9.38 -11.27 28.44
N LYS A 136 10.24 -12.27 28.70
CA LYS A 136 11.46 -12.57 27.92
C LYS A 136 11.17 -12.93 26.45
N TYR A 137 10.00 -13.49 26.14
CA TYR A 137 9.63 -13.92 24.79
C TYR A 137 8.65 -12.99 24.08
N LEU A 138 8.13 -11.96 24.77
CA LEU A 138 7.11 -11.05 24.24
C LEU A 138 7.61 -10.26 23.01
N ALA A 139 8.85 -9.74 23.05
CA ALA A 139 9.42 -9.03 21.91
C ALA A 139 9.58 -9.95 20.67
N SER A 140 10.03 -11.19 20.86
CA SER A 140 10.14 -12.17 19.77
C SER A 140 8.77 -12.58 19.21
N GLN A 141 7.78 -12.74 20.09
CA GLN A 141 6.41 -13.07 19.74
C GLN A 141 5.73 -11.95 18.93
N THR A 142 5.94 -10.69 19.33
CA THR A 142 5.30 -9.53 18.69
C THR A 142 5.99 -9.10 17.40
N PHE A 143 7.33 -9.18 17.31
CA PHE A 143 8.06 -8.69 16.14
C PHE A 143 8.42 -9.78 15.12
N THR A 144 8.64 -11.03 15.54
CA THR A 144 9.17 -12.08 14.63
C THR A 144 8.28 -13.30 14.46
N ALA A 145 7.28 -13.50 15.33
CA ALA A 145 6.36 -14.64 15.27
C ALA A 145 4.88 -14.25 15.18
N SER A 146 4.58 -12.96 15.01
CA SER A 146 3.22 -12.42 14.87
C SER A 146 2.67 -12.63 13.45
N TYR A 147 2.52 -13.89 13.08
CA TYR A 147 1.92 -14.24 11.81
C TYR A 147 0.38 -14.28 11.93
N PRO A 148 -0.37 -13.55 11.09
CA PRO A 148 -1.83 -13.60 11.12
C PRO A 148 -2.30 -15.03 10.86
N SER A 149 -3.18 -15.53 11.73
CA SER A 149 -3.77 -16.86 11.58
C SER A 149 -4.74 -16.86 10.39
N MET A 150 -4.31 -17.43 9.28
CA MET A 150 -5.15 -17.55 8.08
C MET A 150 -6.20 -18.65 8.25
N SER A 151 -7.42 -18.36 7.80
CA SER A 151 -8.50 -19.35 7.71
C SER A 151 -8.19 -20.44 6.67
N ARG A 152 -8.86 -21.59 6.73
CA ARG A 152 -8.58 -22.74 5.86
C ARG A 152 -8.69 -22.38 4.36
N ASN A 153 -9.70 -21.59 4.00
CA ASN A 153 -9.92 -21.14 2.62
C ASN A 153 -8.82 -20.20 2.12
N GLN A 154 -8.33 -19.30 2.99
CA GLN A 154 -7.23 -18.40 2.65
C GLN A 154 -5.91 -19.16 2.45
N ARG A 155 -5.66 -20.20 3.27
CA ARG A 155 -4.49 -21.07 3.10
C ARG A 155 -4.52 -21.82 1.79
N ILE A 156 -5.68 -22.40 1.43
CA ILE A 156 -5.86 -23.09 0.15
C ILE A 156 -5.59 -22.13 -1.01
N GLY A 157 -6.14 -20.92 -0.98
CA GLY A 157 -5.88 -19.90 -2.00
C GLY A 157 -4.39 -19.57 -2.15
N SER A 158 -3.66 -19.46 -1.04
CA SER A 158 -2.21 -19.25 -1.10
C SER A 158 -1.45 -20.45 -1.66
N ILE A 159 -1.83 -21.68 -1.32
CA ILE A 159 -1.19 -22.88 -1.85
C ILE A 159 -1.40 -22.95 -3.37
N VAL A 160 -2.62 -22.72 -3.84
CA VAL A 160 -2.95 -22.75 -5.28
C VAL A 160 -2.17 -21.66 -6.04
N LEU A 161 -2.07 -20.44 -5.49
CA LEU A 161 -1.26 -19.36 -6.08
C LEU A 161 0.18 -19.81 -6.30
N TRP A 162 0.83 -20.37 -5.27
CA TRP A 162 2.22 -20.81 -5.38
C TRP A 162 2.39 -22.01 -6.29
N LEU A 163 1.47 -22.97 -6.29
CA LEU A 163 1.48 -24.09 -7.23
C LEU A 163 1.43 -23.60 -8.69
N LEU A 164 0.64 -22.58 -8.98
CA LEU A 164 0.54 -22.00 -10.33
C LEU A 164 1.79 -21.21 -10.72
N VAL A 165 2.33 -20.39 -9.81
CA VAL A 165 3.61 -19.68 -10.04
C VAL A 165 4.74 -20.66 -10.32
N PHE A 166 4.84 -21.74 -9.54
CA PHE A 166 5.87 -22.75 -9.73
C PHE A 166 5.63 -23.61 -10.97
N GLY A 167 4.39 -23.95 -11.28
CA GLY A 167 4.03 -24.68 -12.50
C GLY A 167 4.46 -23.90 -13.75
N CYS A 168 4.01 -22.65 -13.86
CA CYS A 168 4.37 -21.79 -14.99
C CYS A 168 5.88 -21.54 -15.08
N LYS A 169 6.54 -21.26 -13.94
CA LYS A 169 7.99 -21.05 -13.93
C LYS A 169 8.77 -22.30 -14.35
N SER A 170 8.31 -23.49 -13.94
CA SER A 170 8.96 -24.76 -14.29
C SER A 170 8.87 -25.02 -15.79
N VAL A 171 7.68 -24.79 -16.38
CA VAL A 171 7.47 -24.90 -17.84
C VAL A 171 8.35 -23.91 -18.59
N GLU A 172 8.35 -22.63 -18.20
CA GLU A 172 9.19 -21.60 -18.81
C GLU A 172 10.69 -21.94 -18.69
N SER A 173 11.12 -22.37 -17.50
CA SER A 173 12.53 -22.75 -17.28
C SER A 173 12.96 -23.89 -18.17
N HIS A 174 12.06 -24.84 -18.45
CA HIS A 174 12.38 -25.97 -19.32
C HIS A 174 12.60 -25.52 -20.77
N TYR A 175 11.62 -24.82 -21.34
CA TYR A 175 11.63 -24.46 -22.75
C TYR A 175 12.58 -23.30 -23.08
N TYR A 176 12.69 -22.31 -22.20
CA TYR A 176 13.42 -21.06 -22.50
C TYR A 176 14.78 -20.94 -21.82
N LEU A 177 15.05 -21.72 -20.77
CA LEU A 177 16.33 -21.62 -20.03
C LEU A 177 17.16 -22.89 -20.18
N VAL A 178 16.60 -24.08 -19.94
CA VAL A 178 17.37 -25.32 -20.01
C VAL A 178 17.64 -25.71 -21.46
N LEU A 179 16.61 -25.84 -22.29
CA LEU A 179 16.76 -26.35 -23.66
C LEU A 179 17.73 -25.53 -24.54
N PRO A 180 17.62 -24.18 -24.64
CA PRO A 180 18.51 -23.40 -25.51
C PRO A 180 19.93 -23.23 -24.93
N PHE A 181 20.08 -23.15 -23.61
CA PHE A 181 21.39 -22.92 -22.99
C PHE A 181 22.15 -24.20 -22.65
N THR A 182 21.59 -25.40 -22.86
CA THR A 182 22.27 -26.67 -22.54
C THR A 182 23.67 -26.74 -23.15
N ASN A 183 23.82 -26.37 -24.42
CA ASN A 183 25.11 -26.40 -25.10
C ASN A 183 26.08 -25.34 -24.54
N THR A 184 25.58 -24.13 -24.30
CA THR A 184 26.38 -23.01 -23.77
C THR A 184 26.86 -23.30 -22.34
N ILE A 185 25.98 -23.83 -21.49
CA ILE A 185 26.29 -24.22 -20.11
C ILE A 185 27.35 -25.33 -20.11
N THR A 186 27.23 -26.31 -21.00
CA THR A 186 28.20 -27.42 -21.10
C THR A 186 29.60 -26.91 -21.44
N VAL A 187 29.73 -26.01 -22.42
CA VAL A 187 31.03 -25.44 -22.82
C VAL A 187 31.61 -24.55 -21.72
N MET A 188 30.80 -23.67 -21.13
CA MET A 188 31.24 -22.73 -20.09
C MET A 188 31.55 -23.42 -18.75
N ALA A 189 30.90 -24.54 -18.42
CA ALA A 189 31.20 -25.33 -17.22
C ALA A 189 32.58 -26.00 -17.26
N HIS A 190 33.07 -26.35 -18.46
CA HIS A 190 34.40 -26.96 -18.65
C HIS A 190 35.50 -25.93 -18.99
N MET A 191 35.14 -24.66 -19.20
CA MET A 191 36.11 -23.62 -19.52
C MET A 191 36.90 -23.19 -18.27
N LYS A 192 38.21 -23.43 -18.28
CA LYS A 192 39.15 -22.87 -17.29
C LYS A 192 40.04 -21.83 -17.96
N ILE A 193 40.06 -20.63 -17.38
CA ILE A 193 40.87 -19.52 -17.89
C ILE A 193 42.34 -19.78 -17.51
N GLN A 194 43.22 -19.84 -18.51
CA GLN A 194 44.67 -20.00 -18.31
C GLN A 194 45.34 -18.62 -18.24
N GLY A 195 46.48 -18.52 -17.53
CA GLY A 195 47.25 -17.26 -17.46
C GLY A 195 46.68 -16.19 -16.53
N CYS A 196 45.92 -16.59 -15.50
CA CYS A 196 45.33 -15.68 -14.52
C CYS A 196 46.39 -15.05 -13.60
N ASN A 197 46.62 -13.75 -13.72
CA ASN A 197 47.39 -12.95 -12.75
C ASN A 197 46.65 -11.64 -12.46
N ASP A 198 45.69 -11.71 -11.53
CA ASP A 198 44.82 -10.58 -11.23
C ASP A 198 45.01 -10.12 -9.77
N ARG A 199 45.29 -8.82 -9.59
CA ARG A 199 45.72 -8.24 -8.30
C ARG A 199 44.55 -8.06 -7.32
N LEU A 200 43.32 -7.96 -7.82
CA LEU A 200 42.11 -7.69 -7.03
C LEU A 200 41.33 -8.95 -6.62
N PHE A 201 41.31 -9.99 -7.46
CA PHE A 201 40.46 -11.17 -7.27
C PHE A 201 41.23 -12.49 -7.07
N GLY A 202 42.56 -12.47 -7.20
CA GLY A 202 43.42 -13.62 -7.07
C GLY A 202 43.24 -14.67 -8.18
N THR A 203 44.05 -15.73 -8.13
CA THR A 203 44.07 -16.79 -9.15
C THR A 203 42.87 -17.75 -9.05
N GLY A 204 42.28 -17.88 -7.86
CA GLY A 204 41.16 -18.78 -7.61
C GLY A 204 39.82 -18.32 -8.21
N LEU A 205 39.52 -17.03 -8.15
CA LEU A 205 38.29 -16.50 -8.75
C LEU A 205 38.43 -16.34 -10.27
N CYS A 206 39.63 -15.98 -10.75
CA CYS A 206 39.91 -15.85 -12.18
C CYS A 206 39.83 -17.21 -12.91
N SER A 207 40.40 -18.28 -12.33
CA SER A 207 40.35 -19.62 -12.95
C SER A 207 38.93 -20.21 -13.02
N ASN A 208 38.03 -19.82 -12.11
CA ASN A 208 36.65 -20.31 -12.02
C ASN A 208 35.59 -19.25 -12.42
N HIS A 209 36.00 -18.18 -13.10
CA HIS A 209 35.12 -17.06 -13.44
C HIS A 209 33.92 -17.49 -14.31
N ALA A 210 34.12 -18.39 -15.27
CA ALA A 210 33.05 -18.90 -16.14
C ALA A 210 31.96 -19.65 -15.36
N ALA A 211 32.34 -20.47 -14.38
CA ALA A 211 31.39 -21.18 -13.51
C ALA A 211 30.64 -20.22 -12.57
N PHE A 212 31.32 -19.19 -12.05
CA PHE A 212 30.73 -18.19 -11.17
C PHE A 212 29.72 -17.29 -11.88
N THR A 213 30.06 -16.79 -13.06
CA THR A 213 29.17 -15.97 -13.89
C THR A 213 27.94 -16.75 -14.35
N LEU A 214 28.12 -18.01 -14.73
CA LEU A 214 27.01 -18.93 -14.98
C LEU A 214 26.07 -19.05 -13.78
N ALA A 215 26.60 -19.29 -12.59
CA ALA A 215 25.79 -19.42 -11.38
C ALA A 215 25.03 -18.13 -11.05
N ILE A 216 25.64 -16.96 -11.24
CA ILE A 216 24.98 -15.67 -11.02
C ILE A 216 23.88 -15.39 -12.06
N MET A 217 24.17 -15.58 -13.35
CA MET A 217 23.19 -15.36 -14.41
C MET A 217 21.96 -16.26 -14.20
N ASP A 218 22.21 -17.53 -13.89
CA ASP A 218 21.19 -18.53 -13.64
C ASP A 218 20.37 -18.20 -12.36
N LEU A 219 21.02 -17.68 -11.31
CA LEU A 219 20.37 -17.15 -10.11
C LEU A 219 19.45 -15.96 -10.44
N VAL A 220 19.96 -14.94 -11.12
CA VAL A 220 19.23 -13.70 -11.42
C VAL A 220 18.04 -13.95 -12.33
N LEU A 221 18.22 -14.67 -13.43
CA LEU A 221 17.15 -15.01 -14.38
C LEU A 221 16.03 -15.80 -13.71
N PHE A 222 16.41 -16.69 -12.78
CA PHE A 222 15.43 -17.40 -11.99
C PHE A 222 14.63 -16.44 -11.11
N PHE A 223 15.28 -15.59 -10.31
CA PHE A 223 14.61 -14.63 -9.42
C PHE A 223 13.68 -13.70 -10.16
N LEU A 224 14.13 -13.14 -11.28
CA LEU A 224 13.34 -12.25 -12.13
C LEU A 224 12.12 -12.97 -12.71
N GLY A 225 12.29 -14.17 -13.29
CA GLY A 225 11.19 -14.93 -13.88
C GLY A 225 10.13 -15.34 -12.85
N THR A 226 10.54 -15.80 -11.66
CA THR A 226 9.57 -16.15 -10.60
C THR A 226 8.85 -14.91 -10.07
N TYR A 227 9.53 -13.77 -9.97
CA TYR A 227 8.89 -12.51 -9.57
C TYR A 227 7.82 -12.08 -10.60
N LEU A 228 8.13 -12.17 -11.89
CA LEU A 228 7.17 -11.86 -12.95
C LEU A 228 5.92 -12.74 -12.84
N TRP A 229 6.06 -14.06 -12.75
CA TRP A 229 4.93 -14.97 -12.59
C TRP A 229 4.16 -14.73 -11.29
N TYR A 230 4.85 -14.39 -10.21
CA TYR A 230 4.22 -14.00 -8.95
C TYR A 230 3.33 -12.77 -9.13
N VAL A 231 3.80 -11.72 -9.82
CA VAL A 231 3.00 -10.51 -10.09
C VAL A 231 1.78 -10.84 -10.94
N VAL A 232 1.95 -11.63 -12.01
CA VAL A 232 0.85 -12.05 -12.90
C VAL A 232 -0.23 -12.80 -12.12
N TRP A 233 0.14 -13.86 -11.40
CA TRP A 233 -0.83 -14.65 -10.65
C TRP A 233 -1.43 -13.89 -9.47
N SER A 234 -0.67 -13.01 -8.82
CA SER A 234 -1.21 -12.14 -7.76
C SER A 234 -2.26 -11.18 -8.30
N ALA A 235 -2.07 -10.62 -9.51
CA ALA A 235 -3.06 -9.77 -10.16
C ALA A 235 -4.34 -10.56 -10.54
N VAL A 236 -4.18 -11.76 -11.10
CA VAL A 236 -5.31 -12.65 -11.44
C VAL A 236 -6.11 -13.04 -10.21
N PHE A 237 -5.45 -13.50 -9.13
CA PHE A 237 -6.11 -13.86 -7.88
C PHE A 237 -6.76 -12.67 -7.18
N SER A 238 -6.13 -11.50 -7.21
CA SER A 238 -6.71 -10.27 -6.63
C SER A 238 -7.98 -9.88 -7.36
N THR A 239 -7.97 -9.96 -8.68
CA THR A 239 -9.13 -9.69 -9.53
C THR A 239 -10.24 -10.70 -9.29
N ALA A 240 -9.93 -12.00 -9.23
CA ALA A 240 -10.91 -13.04 -8.91
C ALA A 240 -11.52 -12.83 -7.51
N ARG A 241 -10.69 -12.51 -6.51
CA ARG A 241 -11.14 -12.26 -5.14
C ARG A 241 -12.01 -11.00 -5.05
N SER A 242 -11.72 -9.94 -5.80
CA SER A 242 -12.56 -8.74 -5.81
C SER A 242 -13.94 -9.02 -6.37
N PHE A 243 -14.05 -9.86 -7.41
CA PHE A 243 -15.35 -10.34 -7.91
C PHE A 243 -16.11 -11.17 -6.86
N VAL A 244 -15.44 -12.09 -6.15
CA VAL A 244 -16.06 -12.89 -5.08
C VAL A 244 -16.55 -12.01 -3.92
N LEU A 245 -15.83 -10.94 -3.59
CA LEU A 245 -16.23 -9.97 -2.57
C LEU A 245 -17.36 -9.02 -3.05
N GLY A 246 -17.84 -9.18 -4.29
CA GLY A 246 -18.87 -8.32 -4.88
C GLY A 246 -18.37 -6.92 -5.23
N LEU A 247 -17.04 -6.73 -5.29
CA LEU A 247 -16.37 -5.48 -5.62
C LEU A 247 -15.78 -5.62 -7.01
N SER A 248 -16.64 -5.45 -8.01
CA SER A 248 -16.16 -5.30 -9.38
C SER A 248 -15.92 -3.83 -9.69
N ILE A 249 -14.94 -3.54 -10.54
CA ILE A 249 -14.81 -2.21 -11.17
C ILE A 249 -16.10 -1.84 -11.93
N TRP A 250 -16.90 -2.86 -12.30
CA TRP A 250 -18.16 -2.77 -13.01
C TRP A 250 -19.39 -2.65 -12.10
N THR A 251 -19.21 -2.55 -10.78
CA THR A 251 -20.36 -2.45 -9.88
C THR A 251 -21.01 -1.09 -10.12
N PRO A 252 -22.31 -1.02 -10.46
CA PRO A 252 -22.95 0.25 -10.80
C PRO A 252 -22.79 1.24 -9.65
N TRP A 253 -22.48 2.50 -9.99
CA TRP A 253 -22.28 3.57 -9.00
C TRP A 253 -23.49 3.68 -8.06
N LYS A 254 -24.69 3.54 -8.64
CA LYS A 254 -25.96 3.48 -7.95
C LYS A 254 -26.00 2.46 -6.81
N ASP A 255 -25.49 1.25 -7.02
CA ASP A 255 -25.54 0.18 -6.01
C ASP A 255 -24.60 0.44 -4.83
N ILE A 256 -23.49 1.15 -5.08
CA ILE A 256 -22.53 1.51 -4.05
C ILE A 256 -23.12 2.59 -3.13
N PHE A 257 -23.69 3.66 -3.70
CA PHE A 257 -24.14 4.83 -2.97
C PHE A 257 -25.53 4.69 -2.34
N THR A 258 -26.49 4.00 -2.98
CA THR A 258 -27.82 3.75 -2.38
C THR A 258 -27.74 2.97 -1.06
N ARG A 259 -26.75 2.09 -0.92
CA ARG A 259 -26.51 1.30 0.30
C ARG A 259 -25.56 1.98 1.28
N LEU A 260 -24.95 3.11 0.91
CA LEU A 260 -23.94 3.79 1.72
C LEU A 260 -24.46 4.21 3.10
N PRO A 261 -25.64 4.83 3.27
CA PRO A 261 -26.15 5.19 4.60
C PRO A 261 -26.29 3.98 5.54
N LYS A 262 -26.74 2.83 5.01
CA LYS A 262 -26.83 1.58 5.77
C LYS A 262 -25.46 1.05 6.18
N ARG A 263 -24.46 1.16 5.30
CA ARG A 263 -23.07 0.74 5.57
C ARG A 263 -22.39 1.64 6.59
N ILE A 264 -22.59 2.96 6.53
CA ILE A 264 -22.11 3.92 7.54
C ILE A 264 -22.65 3.51 8.92
N TYR A 265 -23.96 3.28 9.03
CA TYR A 265 -24.53 2.84 10.30
C TYR A 265 -23.93 1.51 10.78
N ALA A 266 -23.91 0.48 9.94
CA ALA A 266 -23.52 -0.86 10.36
C ALA A 266 -22.01 -1.03 10.64
N LYS A 267 -21.13 -0.22 10.02
CA LYS A 267 -19.68 -0.41 10.12
C LYS A 267 -18.93 0.69 10.86
N ILE A 268 -19.46 1.92 10.90
CA ILE A 268 -18.83 3.03 11.62
C ILE A 268 -19.49 3.24 12.98
N LEU A 269 -20.82 3.17 13.04
CA LEU A 269 -21.59 3.56 14.23
C LEU A 269 -22.04 2.36 15.09
N ALA A 270 -22.34 1.22 14.47
CA ALA A 270 -22.80 0.02 15.18
C ALA A 270 -21.61 -0.74 15.77
N THR A 271 -21.10 -0.25 16.90
CA THR A 271 -20.24 -1.04 17.79
C THR A 271 -21.13 -1.94 18.65
N GLY A 272 -20.70 -3.18 18.92
CA GLY A 272 -21.48 -4.19 19.64
C GLY A 272 -22.00 -3.76 21.03
N ASP A 273 -21.41 -2.72 21.61
CA ASP A 273 -21.65 -2.27 22.99
C ASP A 273 -22.56 -1.02 23.10
N MET A 274 -23.21 -0.58 22.01
CA MET A 274 -24.16 0.55 22.09
C MET A 274 -25.50 0.12 22.70
N GLU A 275 -25.65 0.34 24.02
CA GLU A 275 -26.87 0.01 24.78
C GLU A 275 -28.08 0.92 24.44
N VAL A 276 -27.84 2.14 23.91
CA VAL A 276 -28.91 3.10 23.58
C VAL A 276 -29.15 3.12 22.07
N LYS A 277 -30.30 2.59 21.63
CA LYS A 277 -30.79 2.68 20.24
C LYS A 277 -31.13 4.13 19.86
N TYR A 278 -30.13 4.94 19.53
CA TYR A 278 -30.36 6.22 18.85
C TYR A 278 -31.02 5.99 17.49
N LYS A 279 -31.84 6.96 17.06
CA LYS A 279 -32.47 6.94 15.73
C LYS A 279 -31.38 6.87 14.64
N PRO A 280 -31.23 5.74 13.91
CA PRO A 280 -30.10 5.53 12.99
C PRO A 280 -29.97 6.62 11.93
N LYS A 281 -31.11 7.15 11.47
CA LYS A 281 -31.16 8.22 10.46
C LYS A 281 -30.49 9.52 10.93
N VAL A 282 -30.57 9.86 12.22
CA VAL A 282 -29.99 11.10 12.76
C VAL A 282 -28.47 10.99 12.80
N LEU A 283 -27.93 9.91 13.37
CA LEU A 283 -26.49 9.70 13.47
C LEU A 283 -25.82 9.62 12.10
N VAL A 284 -26.43 8.88 11.16
CA VAL A 284 -25.91 8.80 9.78
C VAL A 284 -25.94 10.17 9.11
N SER A 285 -26.98 10.98 9.33
CA SER A 285 -27.05 12.33 8.77
C SER A 285 -25.97 13.27 9.32
N GLN A 286 -25.61 13.14 10.60
CA GLN A 286 -24.54 13.92 11.22
C GLN A 286 -23.18 13.57 10.61
N VAL A 287 -22.87 12.26 10.52
CA VAL A 287 -21.61 11.80 9.91
C VAL A 287 -21.52 12.21 8.45
N TRP A 288 -22.59 12.01 7.67
CA TRP A 288 -22.59 12.36 6.26
C TRP A 288 -22.47 13.87 6.04
N ASN A 289 -23.24 14.69 6.76
CA ASN A 289 -23.17 16.14 6.64
C ASN A 289 -21.78 16.65 7.05
N ALA A 290 -21.16 16.09 8.09
CA ALA A 290 -19.80 16.44 8.48
C ALA A 290 -18.79 16.17 7.35
N VAL A 291 -18.90 15.01 6.68
CA VAL A 291 -18.04 14.67 5.53
C VAL A 291 -18.25 15.63 4.35
N ILE A 292 -19.49 15.99 4.02
CA ILE A 292 -19.77 16.91 2.91
C ILE A 292 -19.31 18.35 3.25
N ILE A 293 -19.53 18.78 4.49
CA ILE A 293 -19.09 20.11 4.96
C ILE A 293 -17.57 20.20 5.00
N SER A 294 -16.85 19.13 5.37
CA SER A 294 -15.38 19.14 5.34
C SER A 294 -14.87 19.32 3.90
N MET A 295 -15.49 18.65 2.92
CA MET A 295 -15.14 18.82 1.50
C MET A 295 -15.47 20.22 0.97
N TYR A 296 -16.53 20.86 1.48
CA TYR A 296 -16.83 22.26 1.19
C TYR A 296 -15.76 23.20 1.77
N ARG A 297 -15.34 22.99 3.03
CA ARG A 297 -14.31 23.80 3.70
C ARG A 297 -12.95 23.73 3.00
N GLU A 298 -12.65 22.60 2.37
CA GLU A 298 -11.45 22.42 1.53
C GLU A 298 -11.61 22.96 0.10
N HIS A 299 -12.76 23.56 -0.23
CA HIS A 299 -13.11 24.12 -1.56
C HIS A 299 -13.23 23.07 -2.69
N LEU A 300 -13.42 21.79 -2.34
CA LEU A 300 -13.59 20.71 -3.32
C LEU A 300 -15.00 20.71 -3.96
N LEU A 301 -15.99 21.29 -3.27
CA LEU A 301 -17.39 21.39 -3.69
C LEU A 301 -17.84 22.84 -3.69
N SER A 302 -18.68 23.21 -4.66
CA SER A 302 -19.39 24.49 -4.64
C SER A 302 -20.63 24.43 -3.75
N ILE A 303 -21.14 25.59 -3.36
CA ILE A 303 -22.37 25.71 -2.54
C ILE A 303 -23.57 24.97 -3.16
N ASP A 304 -23.73 25.03 -4.48
CA ASP A 304 -24.82 24.36 -5.20
C ASP A 304 -24.76 22.83 -5.07
N HIS A 305 -23.55 22.26 -5.17
CA HIS A 305 -23.35 20.82 -5.01
C HIS A 305 -23.61 20.38 -3.57
N VAL A 306 -23.17 21.19 -2.59
CA VAL A 306 -23.39 20.91 -1.17
C VAL A 306 -24.88 20.83 -0.84
N GLN A 307 -25.69 21.78 -1.32
CA GLN A 307 -27.14 21.78 -1.08
C GLN A 307 -27.84 20.52 -1.61
N LYS A 308 -27.34 19.93 -2.71
CA LYS A 308 -27.87 18.67 -3.26
C LYS A 308 -27.41 17.42 -2.49
N LEU A 309 -26.34 17.54 -1.71
CA LEU A 309 -25.68 16.42 -1.01
C LEU A 309 -26.00 16.37 0.50
N LEU A 310 -26.48 17.45 1.11
CA LEU A 310 -26.78 17.51 2.54
C LEU A 310 -28.14 16.90 2.91
N TYR A 311 -28.21 16.33 4.11
CA TYR A 311 -29.50 16.06 4.76
C TYR A 311 -30.11 17.36 5.28
N HIS A 312 -31.35 17.64 4.89
CA HIS A 312 -32.09 18.79 5.36
C HIS A 312 -33.13 18.38 6.41
N GLN A 313 -33.21 19.14 7.50
CA GLN A 313 -34.31 19.02 8.45
C GLN A 313 -35.51 19.81 7.90
N VAL A 314 -36.57 19.11 7.51
CA VAL A 314 -37.81 19.70 6.98
C VAL A 314 -38.94 19.39 7.95
N GLN A 315 -39.85 20.35 8.16
CA GLN A 315 -41.05 20.10 8.96
C GLN A 315 -41.99 19.18 8.18
N SER A 316 -42.50 18.11 8.80
CA SER A 316 -43.42 17.19 8.13
C SER A 316 -44.80 17.84 7.99
N ASP A 317 -45.32 17.91 6.76
CA ASP A 317 -46.63 18.51 6.44
C ASP A 317 -47.81 17.87 7.20
N THR A 318 -47.63 16.65 7.70
CA THR A 318 -48.69 15.85 8.34
C THR A 318 -48.70 15.87 9.87
N ASP A 319 -47.64 16.28 10.56
CA ASP A 319 -47.53 16.04 12.02
C ASP A 319 -46.72 17.12 12.79
N GLY A 320 -46.31 18.22 12.14
CA GLY A 320 -45.51 19.31 12.75
C GLY A 320 -44.12 18.88 13.27
N ARG A 321 -43.80 17.59 13.24
CA ARG A 321 -42.52 17.02 13.66
C ARG A 321 -41.46 17.27 12.59
N ARG A 322 -40.28 17.72 13.02
CA ARG A 322 -39.09 17.85 12.16
C ARG A 322 -38.66 16.46 11.68
N THR A 323 -38.69 16.24 10.38
CA THR A 323 -38.22 15.01 9.74
C THR A 323 -36.99 15.29 8.90
N LEU A 324 -36.06 14.33 8.84
CA LEU A 324 -34.85 14.44 8.03
C LEU A 324 -35.16 13.97 6.61
N ARG A 325 -35.02 14.87 5.63
CA ARG A 325 -35.10 14.54 4.20
C ARG A 325 -33.70 14.09 3.73
N ALA A 326 -33.64 12.91 3.12
CA ALA A 326 -32.42 12.40 2.51
C ALA A 326 -32.10 13.16 1.22
N PRO A 327 -30.80 13.39 0.92
CA PRO A 327 -30.41 14.05 -0.32
C PRO A 327 -30.82 13.21 -1.54
N PRO A 328 -31.20 13.85 -2.66
CA PRO A 328 -31.52 13.16 -3.91
C PRO A 328 -30.39 12.26 -4.40
N PHE A 329 -29.14 12.55 -4.00
CA PHE A 329 -27.97 11.72 -4.23
C PHE A 329 -28.15 10.23 -3.87
N PHE A 330 -28.88 9.90 -2.81
CA PHE A 330 -29.09 8.50 -2.40
C PHE A 330 -30.27 7.81 -3.11
N ILE A 331 -31.12 8.56 -3.80
CA ILE A 331 -32.40 8.09 -4.35
C ILE A 331 -32.36 8.07 -5.89
N ASN A 332 -31.87 9.15 -6.49
CA ASN A 332 -31.88 9.41 -7.92
C ASN A 332 -30.45 9.36 -8.49
N GLN A 333 -29.89 8.17 -8.63
CA GLN A 333 -28.67 7.96 -9.40
C GLN A 333 -28.98 7.09 -10.63
N GLY A 334 -29.18 7.72 -11.78
CA GLY A 334 -28.91 7.09 -13.06
C GLY A 334 -27.43 7.25 -13.42
N ASP A 335 -26.82 6.26 -14.06
CA ASP A 335 -25.37 6.30 -14.41
C ASP A 335 -24.96 7.52 -15.25
N LYS A 336 -25.90 8.23 -15.86
CA LYS A 336 -25.68 9.47 -16.64
C LYS A 336 -25.71 10.77 -15.83
N GLN A 337 -26.01 10.74 -14.53
CA GLN A 337 -26.19 11.94 -13.68
C GLN A 337 -25.00 12.23 -12.74
N GLN A 338 -23.86 11.56 -12.90
CA GLN A 338 -22.69 11.80 -12.04
C GLN A 338 -22.21 13.27 -12.08
N GLY A 339 -22.31 13.91 -13.24
CA GLY A 339 -21.97 15.33 -13.42
C GLY A 339 -22.93 16.32 -12.73
N GLU A 340 -24.07 15.86 -12.21
CA GLU A 340 -25.05 16.72 -11.51
C GLU A 340 -24.70 16.92 -10.03
N PHE A 341 -24.00 15.95 -9.44
CA PHE A 341 -23.63 15.93 -8.02
C PHE A 341 -22.17 16.30 -7.78
N PHE A 342 -21.28 15.93 -8.70
CA PHE A 342 -19.85 16.22 -8.59
C PHE A 342 -19.31 16.77 -9.92
N PRO A 343 -18.38 17.74 -9.88
CA PRO A 343 -17.66 18.14 -11.09
C PRO A 343 -16.89 16.94 -11.70
N PRO A 344 -16.85 16.81 -13.03
CA PRO A 344 -16.15 15.70 -13.68
C PRO A 344 -14.65 15.75 -13.35
N GLY A 345 -14.09 14.60 -12.96
CA GLY A 345 -12.68 14.52 -12.56
C GLY A 345 -12.34 15.17 -11.22
N SER A 346 -13.34 15.56 -10.41
CA SER A 346 -13.09 16.19 -9.11
C SER A 346 -12.46 15.25 -8.09
N GLU A 347 -11.62 15.83 -7.25
CA GLU A 347 -10.98 15.17 -6.12
C GLU A 347 -12.01 14.71 -5.07
N ALA A 348 -13.10 15.48 -4.89
CA ALA A 348 -14.27 15.11 -4.08
C ALA A 348 -14.90 13.78 -4.53
N ALA A 349 -15.17 13.61 -5.83
CA ALA A 349 -15.72 12.36 -6.36
C ALA A 349 -14.80 11.17 -6.08
N ARG A 350 -13.48 11.35 -6.21
CA ARG A 350 -12.48 10.33 -5.89
C ARG A 350 -12.48 9.98 -4.40
N ARG A 351 -12.45 10.97 -3.49
CA ARG A 351 -12.47 10.75 -2.03
C ARG A 351 -13.74 10.04 -1.58
N ILE A 352 -14.91 10.50 -2.03
CA ILE A 352 -16.20 9.90 -1.68
C ILE A 352 -16.30 8.47 -2.24
N SER A 353 -15.83 8.24 -3.47
CA SER A 353 -15.78 6.89 -4.04
C SER A 353 -14.88 5.97 -3.22
N PHE A 354 -13.69 6.45 -2.83
CA PHE A 354 -12.76 5.69 -2.01
C PHE A 354 -13.36 5.38 -0.63
N PHE A 355 -14.01 6.35 0.00
CA PHE A 355 -14.72 6.17 1.27
C PHE A 355 -15.85 5.14 1.15
N ALA A 356 -16.70 5.27 0.14
CA ALA A 356 -17.82 4.36 -0.08
C ALA A 356 -17.36 2.93 -0.40
N GLN A 357 -16.31 2.79 -1.21
CA GLN A 357 -15.66 1.51 -1.50
C GLN A 357 -15.00 0.92 -0.24
N SER A 358 -14.35 1.73 0.59
CA SER A 358 -13.76 1.26 1.85
C SER A 358 -14.83 0.68 2.77
N LEU A 359 -16.02 1.28 2.83
CA LEU A 359 -17.15 0.76 3.60
C LEU A 359 -17.80 -0.49 3.00
N THR A 360 -17.41 -0.91 1.81
CA THR A 360 -17.86 -2.20 1.26
C THR A 360 -16.99 -3.36 1.74
N THR A 361 -15.71 -3.11 2.05
CA THR A 361 -14.78 -4.12 2.54
C THR A 361 -15.04 -4.47 4.01
N THR A 362 -14.59 -5.64 4.45
CA THR A 362 -14.67 -6.03 5.87
C THR A 362 -13.70 -5.17 6.68
N ILE A 363 -14.23 -4.32 7.56
CA ILE A 363 -13.45 -3.55 8.52
C ILE A 363 -13.28 -4.43 9.77
N PRO A 364 -12.04 -4.66 10.26
CA PRO A 364 -11.84 -5.42 11.49
C PRO A 364 -12.46 -4.68 12.68
N GLU A 365 -12.93 -5.43 13.67
CA GLU A 365 -13.48 -4.82 14.88
C GLU A 365 -12.38 -4.03 15.62
N PRO A 366 -12.68 -2.80 16.07
CA PRO A 366 -11.72 -2.00 16.81
C PRO A 366 -11.41 -2.68 18.16
N LEU A 367 -10.15 -2.60 18.57
CA LEU A 367 -9.75 -3.01 19.91
C LEU A 367 -10.25 -1.97 20.94
N PRO A 368 -10.62 -2.38 22.16
CA PRO A 368 -10.93 -1.45 23.24
C PRO A 368 -9.79 -0.45 23.45
N VAL A 369 -10.15 0.80 23.79
CA VAL A 369 -9.19 1.90 23.96
C VAL A 369 -8.08 1.53 24.97
N ASP A 370 -8.45 0.83 26.05
CA ASP A 370 -7.52 0.36 27.10
C ASP A 370 -6.43 -0.58 26.58
N THR A 371 -6.68 -1.26 25.46
CA THR A 371 -5.76 -2.22 24.83
C THR A 371 -5.07 -1.68 23.59
N MET A 372 -5.35 -0.43 23.21
CA MET A 372 -4.75 0.18 22.03
C MET A 372 -3.25 0.45 22.28
N PRO A 373 -2.35 -0.09 21.44
CA PRO A 373 -0.93 0.18 21.60
C PRO A 373 -0.64 1.65 21.32
N THR A 374 0.08 2.32 22.22
CA THR A 374 0.57 3.67 22.00
C THR A 374 1.75 3.62 21.04
N PHE A 375 1.66 4.39 19.96
CA PHE A 375 2.77 4.58 19.03
C PHE A 375 3.09 6.08 18.95
N THR A 376 4.37 6.41 19.13
CA THR A 376 4.87 7.77 18.94
C THR A 376 5.45 7.85 17.55
N VAL A 377 4.84 8.68 16.68
CA VAL A 377 5.42 9.01 15.38
C VAL A 377 6.25 10.27 15.55
N LEU A 378 7.57 10.14 15.45
CA LEU A 378 8.45 11.29 15.25
C LEU A 378 8.38 11.67 13.78
N MET A 379 7.65 12.73 13.46
CA MET A 379 7.63 13.26 12.11
C MET A 379 8.87 14.15 11.93
N PRO A 380 9.85 13.76 11.07
CA PRO A 380 11.05 14.55 10.88
C PRO A 380 10.66 15.88 10.23
N HIS A 381 10.74 16.94 11.02
CA HIS A 381 10.46 18.30 10.58
C HIS A 381 11.70 18.85 9.86
N TYR A 382 11.79 18.62 8.55
CA TYR A 382 12.83 19.20 7.69
C TYR A 382 12.56 20.68 7.44
N SER A 383 12.66 21.52 8.48
CA SER A 383 12.49 22.99 8.41
C SER A 383 11.22 23.49 7.68
N GLU A 384 10.21 22.63 7.49
CA GLU A 384 8.98 22.96 6.78
C GLU A 384 8.17 23.96 7.60
N LYS A 385 7.80 25.11 7.04
CA LYS A 385 6.95 26.08 7.76
C LYS A 385 5.54 25.50 7.92
N ILE A 386 4.85 25.85 9.01
CA ILE A 386 3.43 25.45 9.20
C ILE A 386 2.50 26.29 8.31
N LEU A 387 2.79 27.58 8.11
CA LEU A 387 1.96 28.47 7.32
C LEU A 387 2.85 29.32 6.43
N LEU A 388 2.65 29.25 5.12
CA LEU A 388 3.37 30.07 4.15
C LEU A 388 3.01 31.55 4.33
N SER A 389 3.99 32.42 4.13
CA SER A 389 3.77 33.86 4.04
C SER A 389 3.20 34.24 2.67
N LEU A 390 2.47 35.35 2.60
CA LEU A 390 1.93 35.84 1.33
C LEU A 390 3.05 36.11 0.30
N ARG A 391 4.21 36.59 0.77
CA ARG A 391 5.37 36.86 -0.07
C ARG A 391 5.93 35.60 -0.71
N GLU A 392 6.02 34.49 0.03
CA GLU A 392 6.49 33.20 -0.51
C GLU A 392 5.51 32.63 -1.54
N ILE A 393 4.21 32.91 -1.39
CA ILE A 393 3.17 32.39 -2.28
C ILE A 393 3.13 33.15 -3.62
N ILE A 394 3.29 34.48 -3.58
CA ILE A 394 3.10 35.37 -4.72
C ILE A 394 4.41 35.78 -5.39
N ARG A 395 5.55 35.66 -4.71
CA ARG A 395 6.86 36.00 -5.27
C ARG A 395 7.52 34.77 -5.86
N GLU A 396 8.25 34.97 -6.94
CA GLU A 396 9.15 33.96 -7.51
C GLU A 396 10.27 33.66 -6.50
N GLU A 397 10.52 32.36 -6.24
CA GLU A 397 11.56 31.91 -5.31
C GLU A 397 12.97 32.11 -5.89
N ASP A 398 13.17 31.76 -7.17
CA ASP A 398 14.45 31.91 -7.88
C ASP A 398 14.29 32.70 -9.18
N GLN A 399 15.37 33.35 -9.64
CA GLN A 399 15.40 34.06 -10.93
C GLN A 399 15.15 33.16 -12.15
N ASN A 400 15.30 31.83 -11.98
CA ASN A 400 15.11 30.83 -13.02
C ASN A 400 13.67 30.28 -13.07
N THR A 401 12.90 30.41 -11.98
CA THR A 401 11.50 29.96 -11.90
C THR A 401 10.55 31.13 -12.14
N ARG A 402 10.04 31.24 -13.37
CA ARG A 402 9.11 32.31 -13.80
C ARG A 402 7.65 32.12 -13.36
N VAL A 403 7.39 31.14 -12.48
CA VAL A 403 6.03 30.78 -12.05
C VAL A 403 6.01 30.78 -10.54
N THR A 404 5.07 31.53 -9.96
CA THR A 404 4.87 31.63 -8.52
C THR A 404 4.19 30.37 -8.00
N LEU A 405 4.37 30.06 -6.71
CA LEU A 405 3.73 28.91 -6.10
C LEU A 405 2.19 28.98 -6.24
N LEU A 406 1.60 30.17 -6.08
CA LEU A 406 0.17 30.36 -6.25
C LEU A 406 -0.30 29.99 -7.66
N GLU A 407 0.42 30.45 -8.69
CA GLU A 407 0.04 30.21 -10.07
C GLU A 407 0.18 28.73 -10.44
N TYR A 408 1.22 28.07 -9.92
CA TYR A 408 1.36 26.62 -10.02
C TYR A 408 0.17 25.87 -9.38
N LEU A 409 -0.23 26.27 -8.17
CA LEU A 409 -1.37 25.66 -7.46
C LEU A 409 -2.71 25.87 -8.18
N LYS A 410 -2.92 27.04 -8.79
CA LYS A 410 -4.12 27.28 -9.62
C LYS A 410 -4.19 26.36 -10.83
N GLN A 411 -3.05 26.13 -11.49
CA GLN A 411 -2.99 25.21 -12.64
C GLN A 411 -3.20 23.76 -12.22
N LEU A 412 -2.74 23.38 -11.03
CA LEU A 412 -2.93 22.03 -10.50
C LEU A 412 -4.38 21.79 -10.05
N CYS A 413 -5.01 22.78 -9.41
CA CYS A 413 -6.34 22.67 -8.78
C CYS A 413 -7.30 23.80 -9.23
N PRO A 414 -7.67 23.87 -10.54
CA PRO A 414 -8.44 25.00 -11.07
C PRO A 414 -9.86 25.10 -10.48
N ILE A 415 -10.56 23.96 -10.33
CA ILE A 415 -11.92 23.90 -9.78
C ILE A 415 -11.95 24.39 -8.32
N GLU A 416 -10.93 24.03 -7.55
CA GLU A 416 -10.83 24.39 -6.13
C GLU A 416 -10.53 25.88 -5.96
N TRP A 417 -9.72 26.45 -6.86
CA TRP A 417 -9.47 27.90 -6.89
C TRP A 417 -10.74 28.67 -7.23
N GLU A 418 -11.52 28.23 -8.23
CA GLU A 418 -12.80 28.87 -8.56
C GLU A 418 -13.78 28.84 -7.39
N ASN A 419 -13.88 27.71 -6.69
CA ASN A 419 -14.72 27.58 -5.49
C ASN A 419 -14.21 28.47 -4.35
N PHE A 420 -12.90 28.53 -4.13
CA PHE A 420 -12.28 29.41 -3.14
C PHE A 420 -12.58 30.89 -3.41
N VAL A 421 -12.45 31.31 -4.68
CA VAL A 421 -12.75 32.69 -5.09
C VAL A 421 -14.22 33.02 -4.84
N LYS A 422 -15.14 32.14 -5.25
CA LYS A 422 -16.59 32.32 -5.00
C LYS A 422 -16.90 32.40 -3.50
N ASP A 423 -16.32 31.52 -2.70
CA ASP A 423 -16.49 31.48 -1.24
C ASP A 423 -15.88 32.70 -0.53
N THR A 424 -14.84 33.30 -1.10
CA THR A 424 -14.20 34.52 -0.57
C THR A 424 -14.95 35.80 -0.96
N LYS A 425 -15.64 35.80 -2.12
CA LYS A 425 -16.46 36.93 -2.56
C LYS A 425 -17.66 37.21 -1.66
N ILE A 426 -18.34 36.17 -1.17
CA ILE A 426 -19.53 36.30 -0.29
C ILE A 426 -19.24 37.17 0.95
N PRO A 427 -18.25 36.84 1.81
CA PRO A 427 -17.93 37.68 2.98
C PRO A 427 -17.35 39.05 2.58
N ALA A 428 -16.68 39.17 1.43
CA ALA A 428 -16.20 40.45 0.95
C ALA A 428 -17.36 41.39 0.57
N GLU A 429 -18.39 40.89 -0.10
CA GLU A 429 -19.61 41.63 -0.43
C GLU A 429 -20.43 41.98 0.82
N GLU A 430 -20.56 41.05 1.77
CA GLU A 430 -21.21 41.30 3.07
C GLU A 430 -20.49 42.40 3.87
N SER A 431 -19.15 42.36 3.92
CA SER A 431 -18.34 43.39 4.60
C SER A 431 -18.44 44.76 3.92
N ALA A 432 -18.55 44.81 2.60
CA ALA A 432 -18.77 46.05 1.85
C ALA A 432 -20.16 46.64 2.13
N THR A 433 -21.17 45.78 2.30
CA THR A 433 -22.54 46.17 2.65
C THR A 433 -22.63 46.72 4.08
N PHE A 434 -21.90 46.11 5.03
CA PHE A 434 -21.90 46.52 6.44
C PHE A 434 -21.10 47.82 6.68
N ASN A 435 -20.03 48.06 5.91
CA ASN A 435 -19.20 49.26 6.02
C ASN A 435 -19.81 50.52 5.37
N GLY A 436 -21.10 50.49 5.00
CA GLY A 436 -21.84 51.69 4.64
C GLY A 436 -21.45 52.34 3.30
N VAL A 437 -20.85 51.58 2.38
CA VAL A 437 -20.80 52.01 0.96
C VAL A 437 -22.18 51.77 0.37
N ASN A 438 -23.11 52.67 0.68
CA ASN A 438 -24.42 52.75 0.05
C ASN A 438 -24.22 52.99 -1.45
N SER A 439 -24.27 51.92 -2.25
CA SER A 439 -24.60 52.04 -3.66
C SER A 439 -26.13 52.18 -3.79
N PHE A 440 -26.69 53.24 -3.20
CA PHE A 440 -28.02 53.72 -3.55
C PHE A 440 -27.84 54.68 -4.74
N GLY A 441 -27.79 54.10 -5.94
CA GLY A 441 -27.64 54.83 -7.19
C GLY A 441 -28.12 54.00 -8.38
N ASN A 442 -29.43 54.01 -8.58
CA ASN A 442 -30.19 53.59 -9.77
C ASN A 442 -29.98 52.18 -10.34
N GLY A 443 -31.05 51.40 -10.24
CA GLY A 443 -31.26 50.23 -11.07
C GLY A 443 -31.35 50.60 -12.54
N SER A 444 -30.42 50.09 -13.32
CA SER A 444 -30.70 49.59 -14.66
C SER A 444 -29.83 48.37 -14.90
N TYR A 445 -30.49 47.28 -15.26
CA TYR A 445 -29.92 46.02 -15.66
C TYR A 445 -28.98 46.20 -16.87
N GLU A 446 -27.68 46.38 -16.61
CA GLU A 446 -26.64 46.12 -17.61
C GLU A 446 -25.66 45.07 -17.07
N LYS A 447 -25.98 43.81 -17.35
CA LYS A 447 -24.97 42.74 -17.46
C LYS A 447 -24.04 43.09 -18.62
N GLY A 448 -22.94 43.80 -18.37
CA GLY A 448 -21.99 44.14 -19.44
C GLY A 448 -20.65 44.66 -18.92
N GLU A 449 -19.62 43.82 -19.05
CA GLU A 449 -18.16 44.13 -19.03
C GLU A 449 -17.50 44.76 -17.79
N GLY A 450 -18.13 45.62 -17.00
CA GLY A 450 -17.49 46.30 -15.86
C GLY A 450 -17.12 45.40 -14.66
N ASN A 451 -17.85 44.31 -14.43
CA ASN A 451 -17.56 43.39 -13.32
C ASN A 451 -16.30 42.55 -13.54
N LYS A 452 -15.87 42.33 -14.79
CA LYS A 452 -14.71 41.46 -15.07
C LYS A 452 -13.40 42.10 -14.62
N THR A 453 -13.25 43.42 -14.80
CA THR A 453 -12.05 44.15 -14.38
C THR A 453 -11.97 44.28 -12.85
N ASP A 454 -13.12 44.49 -12.21
CA ASP A 454 -13.21 44.60 -10.76
C ASP A 454 -12.99 43.27 -10.02
N ASP A 455 -13.21 42.15 -10.72
CA ASP A 455 -12.98 40.80 -10.22
C ASP A 455 -11.56 40.28 -10.46
N LEU A 456 -10.75 40.95 -11.29
CA LEU A 456 -9.36 40.54 -11.60
C LEU A 456 -8.51 40.27 -10.34
N PRO A 457 -8.57 41.10 -9.28
CA PRO A 457 -7.80 40.83 -8.05
C PRO A 457 -8.18 39.52 -7.37
N PHE A 458 -9.47 39.16 -7.39
CA PHE A 458 -9.95 37.89 -6.84
C PHE A 458 -9.41 36.70 -7.63
N TYR A 459 -9.39 36.75 -8.96
CA TYR A 459 -8.84 35.65 -9.76
C TYR A 459 -7.30 35.57 -9.70
N ALA A 460 -6.62 36.72 -9.57
CA ALA A 460 -5.16 36.78 -9.52
C ALA A 460 -4.59 36.41 -8.15
N VAL A 461 -5.18 36.88 -7.06
CA VAL A 461 -4.61 36.76 -5.70
C VAL A 461 -5.58 36.12 -4.71
N GLY A 462 -6.88 36.10 -4.98
CA GLY A 462 -7.90 35.52 -4.10
C GLY A 462 -8.71 36.56 -3.31
N PHE A 463 -8.29 37.82 -3.31
CA PHE A 463 -8.97 38.91 -2.60
C PHE A 463 -8.76 40.28 -3.26
N LYS A 464 -9.71 41.19 -3.06
CA LYS A 464 -9.64 42.58 -3.53
C LYS A 464 -9.14 43.56 -2.46
N SER A 465 -9.43 43.29 -1.19
CA SER A 465 -8.96 44.09 -0.06
C SER A 465 -7.90 43.31 0.73
N SER A 466 -6.76 43.95 1.01
CA SER A 466 -5.64 43.36 1.78
C SER A 466 -5.92 43.27 3.28
N SER A 467 -7.18 43.03 3.67
CA SER A 467 -7.51 42.80 5.07
C SER A 467 -6.73 41.58 5.58
N PRO A 468 -6.33 41.57 6.87
CA PRO A 468 -5.56 40.45 7.43
C PRO A 468 -6.33 39.12 7.30
N GLU A 469 -7.66 39.15 7.34
CA GLU A 469 -8.52 37.97 7.21
C GLU A 469 -8.48 37.35 5.80
N PHE A 470 -8.62 38.16 4.74
CA PHE A 470 -8.59 37.67 3.36
C PHE A 470 -7.17 37.24 2.95
N THR A 471 -6.16 37.94 3.47
CA THR A 471 -4.75 37.55 3.31
C THR A 471 -4.49 36.19 3.97
N LEU A 472 -5.00 35.99 5.20
CA LEU A 472 -4.88 34.73 5.91
C LEU A 472 -5.58 33.59 5.16
N ARG A 473 -6.79 33.80 4.64
CA ARG A 473 -7.56 32.79 3.90
C ARG A 473 -6.79 32.24 2.70
N THR A 474 -6.14 33.12 1.95
CA THR A 474 -5.31 32.76 0.79
C THR A 474 -4.05 31.99 1.22
N ARG A 475 -3.42 32.41 2.32
CA ARG A 475 -2.25 31.71 2.89
C ARG A 475 -2.61 30.30 3.36
N ILE A 476 -3.75 30.14 4.04
CA ILE A 476 -4.28 28.85 4.47
C ILE A 476 -4.55 27.97 3.25
N TRP A 477 -5.23 28.51 2.23
CA TRP A 477 -5.57 27.76 1.02
C TRP A 477 -4.32 27.20 0.31
N ALA A 478 -3.26 28.02 0.19
CA ALA A 478 -2.00 27.60 -0.41
C ALA A 478 -1.23 26.61 0.48
N SER A 479 -1.17 26.85 1.79
CA SER A 479 -0.46 25.99 2.74
C SER A 479 -1.10 24.60 2.84
N LEU A 480 -2.44 24.52 2.81
CA LEU A 480 -3.17 23.24 2.78
C LEU A 480 -2.79 22.38 1.57
N ARG A 481 -2.42 22.99 0.44
CA ARG A 481 -2.08 22.27 -0.81
C ARG A 481 -0.59 22.04 -1.00
N ALA A 482 0.26 22.90 -0.47
CA ALA A 482 1.71 22.80 -0.59
C ALA A 482 2.36 22.04 0.58
N GLN A 483 1.88 22.24 1.81
CA GLN A 483 2.55 21.78 3.03
C GLN A 483 1.91 20.53 3.60
N THR A 484 2.73 19.54 3.90
CA THR A 484 2.36 18.29 4.57
C THR A 484 2.16 18.50 6.07
N LEU A 485 3.00 19.35 6.68
CA LEU A 485 2.92 19.64 8.10
C LEU A 485 1.61 20.38 8.44
N TYR A 486 1.23 21.39 7.66
CA TYR A 486 -0.02 22.12 7.87
C TYR A 486 -1.25 21.21 7.82
N ARG A 487 -1.32 20.31 6.82
CA ARG A 487 -2.40 19.32 6.71
C ARG A 487 -2.49 18.45 7.96
N THR A 488 -1.35 17.94 8.40
CA THR A 488 -1.30 17.09 9.59
C THR A 488 -1.76 17.85 10.83
N VAL A 489 -1.21 19.04 11.07
CA VAL A 489 -1.58 19.86 12.24
C VAL A 489 -3.05 20.24 12.19
N SER A 490 -3.56 20.70 11.05
CA SER A 490 -4.96 21.08 10.87
C SER A 490 -5.92 19.93 11.19
N GLU A 491 -5.61 18.72 10.73
CA GLU A 491 -6.40 17.52 11.02
C GLU A 491 -6.42 17.16 12.51
N TYR A 492 -5.31 17.39 13.22
CA TYR A 492 -5.23 17.18 14.67
C TYR A 492 -5.90 18.30 15.46
N THR A 493 -5.75 19.57 15.05
CA THR A 493 -6.37 20.71 15.74
C THR A 493 -7.88 20.73 15.58
N ASP A 494 -8.43 20.38 14.42
CA ASP A 494 -9.89 20.25 14.24
C ASP A 494 -10.48 19.12 15.09
N ARG A 495 -9.67 18.09 15.40
CA ARG A 495 -10.03 17.03 16.36
C ARG A 495 -10.02 17.52 17.80
N LEU A 496 -9.07 18.36 18.17
CA LEU A 496 -8.89 18.84 19.55
C LEU A 496 -9.76 20.06 19.89
N ALA A 497 -10.07 20.92 18.91
CA ALA A 497 -10.87 22.13 19.11
C ALA A 497 -12.32 21.86 19.54
N ASN A 498 -12.82 20.64 19.35
CA ASN A 498 -14.14 20.24 19.86
C ASN A 498 -14.09 19.70 21.31
N ASP A 499 -12.90 19.41 21.86
CA ASP A 499 -12.75 18.82 23.20
C ASP A 499 -11.89 19.66 24.18
N TRP A 500 -10.97 20.53 23.74
CA TRP A 500 -10.14 21.36 24.64
C TRP A 500 -9.65 22.68 23.98
N PRO A 501 -9.69 23.83 24.71
CA PRO A 501 -8.98 25.03 24.28
C PRO A 501 -7.48 24.83 24.51
N ILE A 502 -6.69 24.81 23.44
CA ILE A 502 -5.22 24.79 23.54
C ILE A 502 -4.72 26.22 23.39
N ASP A 503 -4.21 26.78 24.49
CA ASP A 503 -3.34 27.95 24.46
C ASP A 503 -2.02 27.56 23.78
N ILE A 504 -1.71 28.20 22.66
CA ILE A 504 -0.40 28.10 22.00
C ILE A 504 0.46 29.23 22.60
N PRO A 505 1.53 28.95 23.35
CA PRO A 505 2.47 29.99 23.77
C PRO A 505 3.22 30.51 22.54
N GLY A 506 3.29 31.84 22.45
CA GLY A 506 3.83 32.60 21.31
C GLY A 506 5.35 32.59 21.16
#